data_AF-A0A543L9X2-F1
#
_entry.id   AF-A0A543L9X2-F1
#
_cell.length_a   1.000
_cell.length_b   1.000
_cell.length_c   1.000
_cell.angle_alpha   90.00
_cell.angle_beta   90.00
_cell.angle_gamma   90.00
#
_symmetry.space_group_name_H-M   'P 1'
#
loop_
_entity.id
_entity.type
_entity.pdbx_description
1 polymer ?
#
loop_
_entity_poly.entity_id
_entity_poly.type
_entity_poly.pdbx_seq_one_letter_code
_entity_poly.pdbx_strand_id
1 'polypeptide(L)'
;MQSLEKRIAELEKGVSMDEGPTTIVIQPLRRGNLDEEVQELHDQNGSQRWTRQPGETEQELIDRASREVTRNRPGCALLMAGK
;
A
#
# COMPACT_ATOMS: atom_id res chain seq x y z
N MET A 1 23.57 29.15 -19.48
CA MET A 1 23.65 28.54 -18.13
C MET A 1 22.38 28.78 -17.32
N GLN A 2 21.91 30.02 -17.16
CA GLN A 2 20.68 30.38 -16.39
C GLN A 2 19.41 29.54 -16.72
N SER A 3 19.19 29.20 -17.98
CA SER A 3 18.03 28.37 -18.40
C SER A 3 18.15 26.91 -17.95
N LEU A 4 19.37 26.35 -17.88
CA LEU A 4 19.60 25.00 -17.36
C LEU A 4 19.37 24.96 -15.86
N GLU A 5 19.90 25.94 -15.13
CA GLU A 5 19.74 26.03 -13.67
C GLU A 5 18.28 26.19 -13.26
N LYS A 6 17.50 26.98 -14.02
CA LYS A 6 16.05 27.10 -13.80
C LYS A 6 15.32 25.76 -14.01
N ARG A 7 15.66 25.04 -15.08
CA ARG A 7 15.05 23.72 -15.38
C ARG A 7 15.44 22.67 -14.34
N ILE A 8 16.67 22.71 -13.83
CA ILE A 8 17.13 21.83 -12.75
C ILE A 8 16.35 22.16 -11.46
N ALA A 9 16.24 23.44 -11.08
CA ALA A 9 15.48 23.85 -9.91
C ALA A 9 13.97 23.52 -9.99
N GLU A 10 13.39 23.56 -11.19
CA GLU A 10 12.00 23.12 -11.40
C GLU A 10 11.85 21.59 -11.30
N LEU A 11 12.82 20.82 -11.78
CA LEU A 11 12.84 19.36 -11.60
C LEU A 11 13.04 18.97 -10.12
N GLU A 12 13.92 19.67 -9.40
CA GLU A 12 14.14 19.45 -7.96
C GLU A 12 12.91 19.82 -7.12
N LYS A 13 12.14 20.84 -7.52
CA LYS A 13 10.85 21.18 -6.89
C LYS A 13 9.75 20.17 -7.15
N GLY A 14 9.79 19.46 -8.29
CA GLY A 14 8.84 18.40 -8.64
C GLY A 14 9.13 17.06 -7.97
N VAL A 15 10.34 16.89 -7.42
CA VAL A 15 10.73 15.73 -6.62
C VAL A 15 10.28 15.95 -5.18
N SER A 16 8.96 15.99 -4.98
CA SER A 16 8.37 15.77 -3.66
C SER A 16 8.63 14.31 -3.30
N MET A 17 9.74 14.01 -2.63
CA MET A 17 10.03 12.69 -2.06
C MET A 17 9.12 12.32 -0.89
N ASP A 18 8.03 13.06 -0.67
CA ASP A 18 7.14 12.91 0.47
C ASP A 18 5.69 12.74 0.00
N GLU A 19 5.43 11.67 -0.76
CA GLU A 19 4.05 11.18 -0.96
C GLU A 19 3.53 10.42 0.28
N GLY A 20 4.29 10.45 1.38
CA GLY A 20 3.97 9.73 2.60
C GLY A 20 4.09 8.21 2.44
N PRO A 21 3.75 7.46 3.49
CA PRO A 21 3.79 6.01 3.47
C PRO A 21 2.87 5.41 2.39
N THR A 22 3.43 4.77 1.37
CA THR A 22 2.65 4.07 0.33
C THR A 22 2.32 2.64 0.75
N THR A 23 1.05 2.23 0.71
CA THR A 23 0.65 0.83 0.84
C THR A 23 0.03 0.35 -0.46
N ILE A 24 0.50 -0.79 -0.96
CA ILE A 24 -0.06 -1.47 -2.13
C ILE A 24 -0.80 -2.71 -1.63
N VAL A 25 -2.06 -2.85 -2.00
CA VAL A 25 -2.88 -4.04 -1.70
C VAL A 25 -3.13 -4.80 -2.99
N ILE A 26 -2.76 -6.08 -3.02
CA ILE A 26 -3.01 -6.98 -4.14
C ILE A 26 -4.06 -8.00 -3.73
N GLN A 27 -5.19 -8.01 -4.43
CA GLN A 27 -6.26 -8.99 -4.25
C GLN A 27 -6.34 -9.92 -5.47
N PRO A 28 -5.89 -11.19 -5.36
CA PRO A 28 -6.07 -12.17 -6.42
C PRO A 28 -7.55 -12.61 -6.51
N LEU A 29 -8.25 -12.13 -7.53
CA LEU A 29 -9.65 -12.51 -7.77
C LEU A 29 -9.74 -13.84 -8.53
N ARG A 30 -10.74 -14.66 -8.20
CA ARG A 30 -11.06 -15.85 -9.01
C ARG A 30 -11.96 -15.46 -10.18
N ARG A 31 -11.71 -16.07 -11.33
CA ARG A 31 -12.57 -15.89 -12.51
C ARG A 31 -14.01 -16.28 -12.16
N GLY A 32 -14.93 -15.32 -12.24
CA GLY A 32 -16.35 -15.51 -11.92
C GLY A 32 -16.76 -15.10 -10.50
N ASN A 33 -15.81 -14.75 -9.62
CA ASN A 33 -16.06 -14.22 -8.27
C ASN A 33 -15.33 -12.88 -8.12
N LEU A 34 -15.92 -11.83 -8.68
CA LEU A 34 -15.37 -10.47 -8.62
C LEU A 34 -15.75 -9.75 -7.31
N ASP A 35 -16.79 -10.22 -6.62
CA ASP A 35 -17.34 -9.61 -5.40
C ASP A 35 -16.89 -10.35 -4.12
N GLU A 36 -15.82 -11.15 -4.19
CA GLU A 36 -15.28 -11.86 -3.01
C GLU A 36 -14.60 -10.85 -2.08
N GLU A 37 -15.25 -10.54 -0.95
CA GLU A 37 -14.70 -9.62 0.06
C GLU A 37 -13.40 -10.15 0.68
N VAL A 38 -12.46 -9.26 0.94
CA VAL A 38 -11.21 -9.60 1.62
C VAL A 38 -11.47 -9.94 3.09
N GLN A 39 -11.06 -11.14 3.50
CA GLN A 39 -11.17 -11.62 4.89
C GLN A 39 -9.81 -11.67 5.60
N GLU A 40 -8.73 -11.72 4.86
CA GLU A 40 -7.36 -11.78 5.37
C GLU A 40 -6.42 -10.95 4.51
N LEU A 41 -5.49 -10.25 5.16
CA LEU A 41 -4.32 -9.64 4.54
C LEU A 41 -3.05 -10.19 5.17
N HIS A 42 -1.98 -10.33 4.41
CA HIS A 42 -0.65 -10.61 4.94
C HIS A 42 0.41 -9.80 4.20
N ASP A 43 1.55 -9.56 4.83
CA ASP A 43 2.69 -8.93 4.17
C ASP A 43 3.31 -9.86 3.10
N GLN A 44 4.15 -9.31 2.23
CA GLN A 44 4.79 -10.08 1.15
C GLN A 44 5.57 -11.32 1.62
N ASN A 45 6.03 -11.33 2.87
CA ASN A 45 6.83 -12.42 3.46
C ASN A 45 5.98 -13.41 4.27
N GLY A 46 4.71 -13.09 4.54
CA GLY A 46 3.84 -13.85 5.43
C GLY A 46 4.18 -13.74 6.93
N SER A 47 5.04 -12.79 7.30
CA SER A 47 5.48 -12.54 8.68
C SER A 47 4.42 -11.80 9.50
N GLN A 48 3.66 -10.91 8.87
CA GLN A 48 2.54 -10.20 9.48
C GLN A 48 1.25 -10.57 8.77
N ARG A 49 0.19 -10.79 9.56
CA ARG A 49 -1.11 -11.23 9.08
C ARG A 49 -2.22 -10.53 9.87
N TRP A 50 -3.28 -10.14 9.15
CA TRP A 50 -4.46 -9.49 9.68
C TRP A 50 -5.69 -10.24 9.18
N THR A 51 -6.49 -10.75 10.11
CA THR A 51 -7.80 -11.33 9.81
C THR A 51 -8.88 -10.32 10.16
N ARG A 52 -9.96 -10.31 9.38
CA ARG A 52 -11.14 -9.46 9.57
C ARG A 52 -11.81 -9.77 10.91
N GLN A 53 -12.11 -8.74 11.69
CA GLN A 53 -12.80 -8.86 12.96
C GLN A 53 -14.33 -8.86 12.79
N PRO A 54 -15.10 -9.44 13.72
CA PRO A 54 -16.56 -9.38 13.68
C PRO A 54 -17.06 -7.93 13.64
N GLY A 55 -17.84 -7.58 12.62
CA GLY A 55 -18.37 -6.23 12.42
C GLY A 55 -17.42 -5.25 11.73
N GLU A 56 -16.19 -5.66 11.43
CA GLU A 56 -15.24 -4.87 10.63
C GLU A 56 -15.63 -4.91 9.15
N THR A 57 -15.53 -3.77 8.46
CA THR A 57 -15.64 -3.67 7.00
C THR A 57 -14.32 -4.07 6.33
N GLU A 58 -14.36 -4.40 5.04
CA GLU A 58 -13.13 -4.66 4.26
C GLU A 58 -12.18 -3.45 4.30
N GLN A 59 -12.71 -2.24 4.21
CA GLN A 59 -11.91 -1.02 4.26
C GLN A 59 -11.23 -0.84 5.63
N GLU A 60 -11.93 -1.12 6.74
CA GLU A 60 -11.35 -1.02 8.08
C GLU A 60 -10.20 -2.03 8.29
N LEU A 61 -10.32 -3.23 7.72
CA LEU A 61 -9.24 -4.20 7.68
C LEU A 61 -8.03 -3.65 6.91
N ILE A 62 -8.25 -3.09 5.71
CA ILE A 62 -7.18 -2.50 4.87
C ILE A 62 -6.50 -1.33 5.59
N ASP A 63 -7.28 -0.44 6.21
CA ASP A 63 -6.77 0.73 6.94
C ASP A 63 -5.95 0.31 8.17
N ARG A 64 -6.40 -0.73 8.88
CA ARG A 64 -5.68 -1.29 10.02
C ARG A 64 -4.37 -1.95 9.59
N ALA A 65 -4.41 -2.84 8.60
CA ALA A 65 -3.21 -3.49 8.07
C ALA A 65 -2.21 -2.45 7.51
N SER A 66 -2.69 -1.42 6.82
CA SER A 66 -1.86 -0.34 6.27
C SER A 66 -1.13 0.48 7.34
N ARG A 67 -1.72 0.64 8.54
CA ARG A 67 -1.11 1.35 9.66
C ARG A 67 -0.10 0.48 10.42
N GLU A 68 -0.36 -0.82 10.53
CA GLU A 68 0.41 -1.74 11.35
C GLU A 68 1.55 -2.45 10.59
N VAL A 69 1.51 -2.46 9.27
CA VAL A 69 2.50 -3.15 8.44
C VAL A 69 3.89 -2.51 8.57
N THR A 70 4.90 -3.37 8.70
CA THR A 70 6.29 -2.97 8.69
C THR A 70 6.67 -2.53 7.27
N ARG A 71 7.16 -1.29 7.16
CA ARG A 71 7.53 -0.68 5.89
C ARG A 71 8.99 -0.94 5.55
N ASN A 72 9.28 -1.03 4.27
CA ASN A 72 10.66 -1.06 3.79
C ASN A 72 11.32 0.33 3.94
N ARG A 73 12.63 0.41 3.67
CA ARG A 73 13.40 1.66 3.84
C ARG A 73 12.83 2.85 3.03
N PRO A 74 12.32 2.66 1.80
CA PRO A 74 11.54 3.68 1.08
C PRO A 74 10.18 4.08 1.68
N GLY A 75 9.71 3.43 2.74
CA GLY A 75 8.40 3.71 3.35
C GLY A 75 7.23 2.94 2.72
N CYS A 76 7.49 2.02 1.79
CA CYS A 76 6.46 1.25 1.11
C CYS A 76 6.13 -0.06 1.84
N ALA A 77 4.89 -0.49 1.73
CA ALA A 77 4.44 -1.81 2.16
C ALA A 77 3.61 -2.50 1.08
N LEU A 78 3.75 -3.81 0.98
CA LEU A 78 2.96 -4.67 0.09
C LEU A 78 2.13 -5.64 0.93
N LEU A 79 0.82 -5.59 0.74
CA LEU A 79 -0.17 -6.47 1.35
C LEU A 79 -0.82 -7.36 0.30
N MET A 80 -0.97 -8.64 0.61
CA MET A 80 -1.60 -9.64 -0.23
C MET A 80 -2.89 -10.10 0.43
N ALA A 81 -4.00 -10.13 -0.30
CA ALA A 81 -5.23 -10.74 0.16
C ALA A 81 -5.07 -12.26 0.23
N GLY A 82 -5.30 -12.81 1.43
CA GLY A 82 -5.32 -14.23 1.72
C GLY A 82 -6.69 -14.86 1.43
N LYS A 83 -6.75 -16.18 1.53
CA LYS A 83 -7.98 -16.98 1.49
C LYS A 83 -8.29 -17.53 2.87
#